data_AF-A0A5B2V871-F1
#
_entry.id   AF-A0A5B2V871-F1
#
_cell.length_a   1.000
_cell.length_b   1.000
_cell.length_c   1.000
_cell.angle_alpha   90.00
_cell.angle_beta   90.00
_cell.angle_gamma   90.00
#
_symmetry.space_group_name_H-M   'P 1'
#
loop_
_entity.id
_entity.type
_entity.pdbx_description
1 polymer ?
#
loop_
_entity_poly.entity_id
_entity_poly.type
_entity_poly.pdbx_seq_one_letter_code
_entity_poly.pdbx_strand_id
1 'polypeptide(L)'
;MRPLRPPAPFAAWAAGAFGEAALIEYANATAGIYRCAALVGDRLEAILFVGPAGDRLCWSAARAAFAATALDRDARIALLSGRTPEGGGALVCACFGVTLPAIRDAVRTGRAETPEALGALLRAGTNCGSCLPDLKRIIAHERTPASH
;
A
#
# COMPACT_ATOMS: atom_id res chain seq x y z
N MET A 1 -18.15 -18.01 7.70
CA MET A 1 -17.54 -16.67 7.61
C MET A 1 -18.49 -15.79 6.81
N ARG A 2 -19.17 -14.83 7.45
CA ARG A 2 -20.25 -14.04 6.82
C ARG A 2 -19.60 -13.04 5.84
N PRO A 3 -20.00 -12.96 4.57
CA PRO A 3 -19.42 -11.99 3.65
C PRO A 3 -19.68 -10.57 4.19
N LEU A 4 -18.64 -9.75 4.25
CA LEU A 4 -18.76 -8.32 4.49
C LEU A 4 -19.73 -7.76 3.45
N ARG A 5 -20.84 -7.14 3.88
CA ARG A 5 -21.72 -6.36 2.99
C ARG A 5 -21.04 -5.00 2.71
N PRO A 6 -20.63 -4.66 1.47
CA PRO A 6 -20.24 -3.29 1.12
C PRO A 6 -21.49 -2.48 0.69
N PRO A 7 -21.45 -1.14 0.52
CA PRO A 7 -20.56 -0.13 1.11
C PRO A 7 -21.25 0.77 2.17
N ALA A 8 -22.58 0.67 2.33
CA ALA A 8 -23.38 1.60 3.14
C ALA A 8 -22.89 1.85 4.59
N PRO A 9 -22.48 0.83 5.39
CA PRO A 9 -21.99 1.10 6.74
C PRO A 9 -20.65 1.86 6.73
N PHE A 10 -19.80 1.68 5.71
CA PHE A 10 -18.49 2.33 5.65
C PHE A 10 -18.60 3.78 5.17
N ALA A 11 -19.51 4.08 4.25
CA ALA A 11 -19.77 5.46 3.84
C ALA A 11 -20.33 6.30 5.01
N ALA A 12 -21.32 5.77 5.72
CA ALA A 12 -21.86 6.42 6.92
C ALA A 12 -20.81 6.55 8.04
N TRP A 13 -20.01 5.51 8.25
CA TRP A 13 -18.91 5.55 9.21
C TRP A 13 -17.87 6.62 8.83
N ALA A 14 -17.46 6.69 7.56
CA ALA A 14 -16.49 7.67 7.08
C ALA A 14 -16.99 9.10 7.23
N ALA A 15 -18.26 9.36 6.89
CA ALA A 15 -18.88 10.67 7.10
C ALA A 15 -18.87 11.08 8.58
N GLY A 16 -19.16 10.15 9.50
CA GLY A 16 -19.08 10.42 10.94
C GLY A 16 -17.64 10.58 11.46
N ALA A 17 -16.71 9.77 10.95
CA ALA A 17 -15.32 9.73 11.43
C ALA A 17 -14.47 10.89 10.91
N PHE A 18 -14.74 11.38 9.69
CA PHE A 18 -13.96 12.43 9.05
C PHE A 18 -14.60 13.83 9.14
N GLY A 19 -15.74 13.95 9.83
CA GLY A 19 -16.37 15.22 10.14
C GLY A 19 -16.77 16.02 8.90
N GLU A 20 -16.41 17.30 8.85
CA GLU A 20 -16.78 18.22 7.76
C GLU A 20 -15.89 18.13 6.52
N ALA A 21 -14.91 17.22 6.50
CA ALA A 21 -14.05 17.04 5.34
C ALA A 21 -14.86 16.61 4.11
N ALA A 22 -14.50 17.15 2.94
CA ALA A 22 -15.10 16.74 1.69
C ALA A 22 -14.67 15.31 1.34
N LEU A 23 -15.63 14.40 1.24
CA LEU A 23 -15.36 13.01 0.88
C LEU A 23 -15.45 12.80 -0.63
N ILE A 24 -14.43 12.16 -1.18
CA ILE A 24 -14.47 11.57 -2.50
C ILE A 24 -14.45 10.04 -2.37
N GLU A 25 -15.29 9.36 -3.13
CA GLU A 25 -15.60 7.95 -2.89
C GLU A 25 -15.49 7.10 -4.16
N TYR A 26 -15.08 5.85 -3.96
CA TYR A 26 -15.13 4.79 -4.95
C TYR A 26 -15.71 3.53 -4.29
N ALA A 27 -16.74 2.96 -4.91
CA ALA A 27 -17.36 1.73 -4.43
C ALA A 27 -17.57 0.74 -5.57
N ASN A 28 -17.25 -0.52 -5.31
CA ASN A 28 -17.63 -1.64 -6.16
C ASN A 28 -18.26 -2.72 -5.28
N ALA A 29 -19.59 -2.70 -5.21
CA ALA A 29 -20.34 -3.60 -4.34
C ALA A 29 -20.15 -5.07 -4.71
N THR A 30 -20.05 -5.39 -6.01
CA THR A 30 -19.82 -6.77 -6.48
C THR A 30 -18.45 -7.31 -6.10
N ALA A 31 -17.45 -6.44 -5.99
CA ALA A 31 -16.09 -6.82 -5.60
C ALA A 31 -15.81 -6.71 -4.09
N GLY A 32 -16.79 -6.25 -3.28
CA GLY A 32 -16.55 -6.04 -1.85
C GLY A 32 -15.72 -4.80 -1.53
N ILE A 33 -15.59 -3.84 -2.46
CA ILE A 33 -14.65 -2.72 -2.34
C ILE A 33 -15.39 -1.43 -1.95
N TYR A 34 -14.85 -0.75 -0.95
CA TYR A 34 -15.18 0.63 -0.61
C TYR A 34 -13.89 1.40 -0.31
N ARG A 35 -13.75 2.57 -0.93
CA ARG A 35 -12.60 3.45 -0.75
C ARG A 35 -13.07 4.88 -0.66
N CYS A 36 -12.50 5.65 0.25
CA CYS A 36 -12.71 7.09 0.28
C CYS A 36 -11.46 7.85 0.70
N ALA A 37 -11.43 9.12 0.33
CA ALA A 37 -10.44 10.08 0.77
C ALA A 37 -11.16 11.32 1.31
N ALA A 38 -10.70 11.81 2.46
CA ALA A 38 -11.20 13.00 3.11
C ALA A 38 -10.27 14.18 2.80
N LEU A 39 -10.85 15.26 2.28
CA LEU A 39 -10.15 16.44 1.84
C LEU A 39 -10.58 17.67 2.65
N VAL A 40 -9.62 18.47 3.07
CA VAL A 40 -9.85 19.84 3.57
C VAL A 40 -9.31 20.80 2.52
N GLY A 41 -10.22 21.46 1.79
CA GLY A 41 -9.87 22.07 0.51
C GLY A 41 -9.43 21.01 -0.50
N ASP A 42 -8.21 21.14 -1.03
CA ASP A 42 -7.62 20.15 -1.93
C ASP A 42 -6.57 19.26 -1.25
N ARG A 43 -6.32 19.45 0.05
CA ARG A 43 -5.32 18.68 0.80
C ARG A 43 -5.91 17.39 1.36
N LEU A 44 -5.16 16.31 1.26
CA LEU A 44 -5.51 15.01 1.83
C LEU A 44 -5.29 14.96 3.34
N GLU A 45 -6.35 14.67 4.09
CA GLU A 45 -6.29 14.52 5.55
C GLU A 45 -6.46 13.06 6.00
N ALA A 46 -7.28 12.26 5.30
CA ALA A 46 -7.45 10.85 5.61
C ALA A 46 -7.84 10.01 4.39
N ILE A 47 -7.62 8.70 4.49
CA ILE A 47 -8.12 7.70 3.53
C ILE A 47 -8.66 6.48 4.27
N LEU A 48 -9.68 5.84 3.68
CA LEU A 48 -10.19 4.53 4.10
C LEU A 48 -10.25 3.60 2.90
N PHE A 49 -9.63 2.43 3.01
CA PHE A 49 -9.64 1.39 1.97
C PHE A 49 -10.12 0.08 2.60
N VAL A 50 -11.28 -0.39 2.15
CA VAL A 50 -11.93 -1.61 2.59
C VAL A 50 -12.12 -2.53 1.38
N GLY A 51 -11.66 -3.76 1.48
CA GLY A 51 -11.77 -4.73 0.39
C GLY A 51 -11.16 -6.09 0.75
N PRO A 52 -11.22 -7.05 -0.18
CA PRO A 52 -10.55 -8.35 -0.04
C PRO A 52 -9.04 -8.20 0.18
N ALA A 53 -8.40 -9.12 0.90
CA ALA A 53 -6.99 -9.03 1.27
C ALA A 53 -6.01 -8.92 0.08
N GLY A 54 -6.42 -9.38 -1.12
CA GLY A 54 -5.65 -9.26 -2.36
C GLY A 54 -5.74 -7.89 -3.03
N ASP A 55 -6.74 -7.08 -2.69
CA ASP A 55 -6.97 -5.74 -3.26
C ASP A 55 -6.41 -4.67 -2.32
N ARG A 56 -5.08 -4.62 -2.22
CA ARG A 56 -4.37 -3.77 -1.26
C ARG A 56 -4.22 -2.35 -1.78
N LEU A 57 -4.31 -1.38 -0.87
CA LEU A 57 -3.89 0.00 -1.12
C LEU A 57 -2.46 0.02 -1.65
N CYS A 58 -2.22 0.77 -2.73
CA CYS A 58 -0.87 1.08 -3.15
C CYS A 58 -0.26 2.13 -2.22
N TRP A 59 0.56 1.68 -1.27
CA TRP A 59 1.13 2.51 -0.22
C TRP A 59 2.03 3.64 -0.73
N SER A 60 2.73 3.44 -1.85
CA SER A 60 3.54 4.50 -2.46
C SER A 60 2.65 5.62 -3.00
N ALA A 61 1.54 5.29 -3.65
CA ALA A 61 0.56 6.27 -4.12
C ALA A 61 -0.09 7.00 -2.94
N ALA A 62 -0.48 6.29 -1.89
CA ALA A 62 -1.02 6.90 -0.67
C ALA A 62 -0.01 7.87 -0.03
N ARG A 63 1.24 7.46 0.10
CA ARG A 63 2.32 8.30 0.66
C ARG A 63 2.54 9.55 -0.19
N ALA A 64 2.57 9.41 -1.51
CA ALA A 64 2.70 10.55 -2.42
C ALA A 64 1.52 11.51 -2.26
N ALA A 65 0.30 10.98 -2.14
CA ALA A 65 -0.90 11.79 -1.95
C ALA A 65 -0.89 12.55 -0.60
N PHE A 66 -0.42 11.93 0.49
CA PHE A 66 -0.27 12.61 1.78
C PHE A 66 0.89 13.62 1.83
N ALA A 67 1.91 13.45 0.98
CA ALA A 67 3.01 14.39 0.89
C ALA A 67 2.68 15.63 0.03
N ALA A 68 1.65 15.54 -0.81
CA ALA A 68 1.22 16.65 -1.65
C ALA A 68 0.46 17.70 -0.83
N THR A 69 0.68 18.98 -1.16
CA THR A 69 -0.05 20.11 -0.53
C THR A 69 -1.47 20.23 -1.07
N ALA A 70 -1.73 19.72 -2.28
CA ALA A 70 -3.04 19.65 -2.91
C ALA A 70 -3.11 18.47 -3.88
N LEU A 71 -4.27 17.85 -4.00
CA LEU A 71 -4.57 16.80 -4.98
C LEU A 71 -5.48 17.35 -6.06
N ASP A 72 -5.01 17.32 -7.30
CA ASP A 72 -5.83 17.57 -8.48
C ASP A 72 -6.76 16.38 -8.79
N ARG A 73 -7.57 16.51 -9.84
CA ARG A 73 -8.52 15.49 -10.27
C ARG A 73 -7.85 14.15 -10.58
N ASP A 74 -6.71 14.17 -11.26
CA ASP A 74 -6.05 12.96 -11.73
C ASP A 74 -5.37 12.23 -10.57
N ALA A 75 -4.75 12.96 -9.64
CA ALA A 75 -4.21 12.42 -8.40
C ALA A 75 -5.29 11.77 -7.53
N ARG A 76 -6.48 12.39 -7.44
CA ARG A 76 -7.63 11.81 -6.72
C ARG A 76 -8.10 10.50 -7.36
N ILE A 77 -8.19 10.45 -8.69
CA ILE A 77 -8.55 9.24 -9.44
C ILE A 77 -7.50 8.15 -9.23
N ALA A 78 -6.21 8.49 -9.36
CA ALA A 78 -5.11 7.55 -9.15
C ALA A 78 -5.15 6.94 -7.75
N LEU A 79 -5.29 7.78 -6.71
CA LEU A 79 -5.42 7.36 -5.31
C LEU A 79 -6.57 6.35 -5.13
N LEU A 80 -7.80 6.73 -5.50
CA LEU A 80 -8.98 5.90 -5.26
C LEU A 80 -9.05 4.65 -6.15
N SER A 81 -8.47 4.71 -7.36
CA SER A 81 -8.40 3.55 -8.23
C SER A 81 -7.55 2.42 -7.65
N GLY A 82 -6.67 2.72 -6.68
CA GLY A 82 -5.75 1.76 -6.08
C GLY A 82 -4.74 1.20 -7.07
N ARG A 83 -4.68 1.77 -8.29
CA ARG A 83 -3.76 1.40 -9.35
C ARG A 83 -2.65 2.43 -9.40
N THR A 84 -1.41 1.97 -9.34
CA THR A 84 -0.29 2.73 -9.88
C THR A 84 -0.18 2.46 -11.37
N PRO A 85 0.27 3.44 -12.17
CA PRO A 85 0.94 3.09 -13.41
C PRO A 85 2.14 2.22 -12.99
N GLU A 86 2.26 1.04 -13.61
CA GLU A 86 3.49 0.23 -13.66
C GLU A 86 3.73 -0.81 -12.53
N GLY A 87 3.51 -2.08 -12.88
CA GLY A 87 4.61 -2.97 -13.35
C GLY A 87 5.61 -3.52 -12.33
N GLY A 88 5.66 -3.01 -11.10
CA GLY A 88 6.51 -3.56 -10.05
C GLY A 88 5.85 -4.76 -9.39
N GLY A 89 6.48 -5.94 -9.41
CA GLY A 89 5.96 -7.13 -8.71
C GLY A 89 5.64 -6.88 -7.23
N ALA A 90 5.02 -7.87 -6.56
CA ALA A 90 4.44 -7.74 -5.22
C ALA A 90 5.20 -6.80 -4.26
N LEU A 91 4.54 -5.74 -3.77
CA LEU A 91 5.11 -4.79 -2.84
C LEU A 91 5.37 -5.44 -1.48
N VAL A 92 6.60 -5.30 -0.96
CA VAL A 92 7.01 -5.86 0.34
C VAL A 92 7.19 -4.75 1.38
N CYS A 93 7.94 -3.67 1.08
CA CYS A 93 8.04 -2.52 1.97
C CYS A 93 7.14 -1.38 1.49
N ALA A 94 5.95 -1.29 2.09
CA ALA A 94 4.97 -0.26 1.82
C ALA A 94 5.50 1.17 1.97
N CYS A 95 6.27 1.45 3.03
CA CYS A 95 6.73 2.80 3.34
C CYS A 95 7.61 3.42 2.26
N PHE A 96 8.42 2.60 1.60
CA PHE A 96 9.41 3.06 0.63
C PHE A 96 9.19 2.49 -0.77
N GLY A 97 8.06 1.83 -1.01
CA GLY A 97 7.75 1.29 -2.34
C GLY A 97 8.65 0.11 -2.76
N VAL A 98 9.27 -0.61 -1.82
CA VAL A 98 10.23 -1.68 -2.18
C VAL A 98 9.48 -2.96 -2.56
N THR A 99 9.75 -3.44 -3.77
CA THR A 99 9.08 -4.60 -4.37
C THR A 99 9.85 -5.90 -4.15
N LEU A 100 9.15 -7.03 -4.26
CA LEU A 100 9.74 -8.36 -4.17
C LEU A 100 10.84 -8.59 -5.22
N PRO A 101 10.68 -8.20 -6.51
CA PRO A 101 11.77 -8.30 -7.47
C PRO A 101 13.03 -7.53 -7.05
N ALA A 102 12.90 -6.31 -6.52
CA ALA A 102 14.06 -5.53 -6.06
C ALA A 102 14.78 -6.20 -4.89
N ILE A 103 14.03 -6.78 -3.94
CA ILE A 103 14.62 -7.53 -2.81
C ILE A 103 15.31 -8.81 -3.31
N ARG A 104 14.66 -9.57 -4.19
CA ARG A 104 15.23 -10.80 -4.76
C ARG A 104 16.51 -10.52 -5.53
N ASP A 105 16.53 -9.46 -6.34
CA ASP A 105 17.71 -9.05 -7.08
C ASP A 105 18.86 -8.70 -6.13
N ALA A 106 18.61 -7.89 -5.09
CA ALA A 106 19.62 -7.54 -4.08
C ALA A 106 20.18 -8.77 -3.34
N VAL A 107 19.35 -9.76 -3.03
CA VAL A 107 19.77 -11.00 -2.35
C VAL A 107 20.53 -11.92 -3.30
N ARG A 108 20.01 -12.17 -4.51
CA ARG A 108 20.63 -13.10 -5.49
C ARG A 108 21.96 -12.59 -6.02
N THR A 109 22.14 -11.28 -6.11
CA THR A 109 23.40 -10.64 -6.51
C THR A 109 24.40 -10.51 -5.36
N GLY A 110 24.06 -10.97 -4.15
CA GLY A 110 24.93 -10.89 -2.96
C GLY A 110 25.11 -9.48 -2.41
N ARG A 111 24.33 -8.50 -2.89
CA ARG A 111 24.43 -7.09 -2.46
C ARG A 111 23.80 -6.84 -1.09
N ALA A 112 22.87 -7.70 -0.66
CA ALA A 112 22.25 -7.62 0.65
C ALA A 112 21.88 -9.01 1.18
N GLU A 113 22.41 -9.34 2.36
CA GLU A 113 22.26 -10.66 2.97
C GLU A 113 21.44 -10.67 4.27
N THR A 114 21.13 -9.49 4.81
CA THR A 114 20.37 -9.31 6.05
C THR A 114 19.29 -8.25 5.86
N PRO A 115 18.24 -8.21 6.70
CA PRO A 115 17.27 -7.11 6.70
C PRO A 115 17.93 -5.74 6.86
N GLU A 116 19.01 -5.65 7.65
CA GLU A 116 19.76 -4.41 7.87
C GLU A 116 20.49 -3.97 6.59
N ALA A 117 21.10 -4.91 5.86
CA ALA A 117 21.72 -4.62 4.56
C ALA A 117 20.68 -4.21 3.50
N LEU A 118 19.51 -4.85 3.48
CA LEU A 118 18.39 -4.42 2.65
C LEU A 118 17.87 -3.03 3.06
N GLY A 119 17.91 -2.71 4.34
CA GLY A 119 17.60 -1.38 4.86
C GLY A 119 18.59 -0.32 4.39
N ALA A 120 19.89 -0.62 4.41
CA ALA A 120 20.91 0.30 3.90
C ALA A 120 20.79 0.51 2.39
N LEU A 121 20.52 -0.55 1.62
CA LEU A 121 20.48 -0.51 0.15
C LEU A 121 19.16 0.02 -0.42
N LEU A 122 18.02 -0.46 0.10
CA LEU A 122 16.68 -0.23 -0.44
C LEU A 122 15.78 0.55 0.51
N ARG A 123 16.25 0.91 1.71
CA ARG A 123 15.46 1.50 2.81
C ARG A 123 14.41 0.56 3.41
N ALA A 124 14.30 -0.67 2.92
CA ALA A 124 13.31 -1.63 3.39
C ALA A 124 13.49 -1.93 4.89
N GLY A 125 12.40 -1.84 5.66
CA GLY A 125 12.42 -2.11 7.10
C GLY A 125 12.88 -0.96 8.00
N THR A 126 13.24 0.20 7.45
CA THR A 126 13.83 1.32 8.22
C THR A 126 12.84 2.40 8.70
N ASN A 127 11.53 2.22 8.47
CA ASN A 127 10.49 3.17 8.90
C ASN A 127 9.55 2.55 9.96
N CYS A 128 8.48 1.87 9.54
CA CYS A 128 7.54 1.24 10.49
C CYS A 128 7.92 -0.21 10.86
N GLY A 129 8.91 -0.80 10.19
CA GLY A 129 9.36 -2.17 10.44
C GLY A 129 8.40 -3.29 10.04
N SER A 130 7.18 -3.00 9.53
CA SER A 130 6.15 -4.02 9.28
C SER A 130 6.55 -5.11 8.27
N CYS A 131 7.49 -4.80 7.37
CA CYS A 131 8.00 -5.73 6.38
C CYS A 131 9.16 -6.60 6.88
N LEU A 132 9.72 -6.35 8.07
CA LEU A 132 10.89 -7.10 8.59
C LEU A 132 10.68 -8.63 8.65
N PRO A 133 9.50 -9.16 9.05
CA PRO A 133 9.24 -10.60 8.99
C PRO A 133 9.29 -11.16 7.57
N ASP A 134 8.73 -10.42 6.60
CA ASP A 134 8.78 -10.80 5.19
C ASP A 134 10.19 -10.75 4.62
N LEU A 135 11.00 -9.74 4.98
CA LEU A 135 12.40 -9.65 4.55
C LEU A 135 13.19 -10.89 4.99
N LYS A 136 13.05 -11.28 6.26
CA LYS A 136 13.72 -12.48 6.81
C LYS A 136 13.31 -13.75 6.05
N ARG A 137 12.00 -13.91 5.80
CA ARG A 137 11.47 -15.06 5.04
C ARG A 137 11.98 -15.10 3.61
N ILE A 138 12.02 -13.96 2.92
CA ILE A 138 12.52 -13.87 1.54
C ILE A 138 14.01 -14.20 1.50
N ILE A 139 14.83 -13.62 2.38
CA ILE A 139 16.27 -13.91 2.47
C ILE A 139 16.50 -15.42 2.69
N ALA A 140 15.80 -16.02 3.64
CA ALA A 140 15.93 -17.46 3.91
C ALA A 140 15.56 -18.33 2.70
N HIS A 141 14.47 -17.97 2.00
CA HIS A 141 14.02 -18.68 0.80
C HIS A 141 15.04 -18.56 -0.35
N GLU A 142 15.54 -17.36 -0.66
CA GLU A 142 16.45 -17.14 -1.78
C GLU A 142 17.87 -17.69 -1.54
N ARG A 143 18.22 -17.98 -0.28
CA ARG A 143 19.53 -18.54 0.10
C ARG A 143 19.53 -20.06 0.29
N THR A 144 18.37 -20.71 0.30
CA THR A 144 18.33 -22.17 0.30
C THR A 144 18.86 -22.64 -1.06
N PRO A 145 20.02 -23.33 -1.14
CA PRO A 145 20.49 -23.84 -2.41
C PRO A 145 19.43 -24.80 -2.96
N ALA A 146 19.09 -24.64 -4.25
CA ALA A 146 18.22 -25.58 -4.91
C ALA A 146 18.90 -26.96 -4.86
N SER A 147 18.34 -27.86 -4.05
CA SER A 147 18.74 -29.26 -4.04
C SER A 147 18.48 -29.83 -5.43
N HIS A 148 19.55 -30.11 -6.17
CA HIS A 148 19.50 -30.99 -7.33
C HIS A 148 19.38 -32.45 -6.90
#